data_AF-A0AAW2CGY0-F1
#
_entry.id   AF-A0AAW2CGY0-F1
#
_cell.length_a   1.000
_cell.length_b   1.000
_cell.length_c   1.000
_cell.angle_alpha   90.00
_cell.angle_beta   90.00
_cell.angle_gamma   90.00
#
_symmetry.space_group_name_H-M   'P 1'
#
loop_
_entity.id
_entity.type
_entity.pdbx_description
1 polymer ?
#
loop_
_entity_poly.entity_id
_entity_poly.type
_entity_poly.pdbx_seq_one_letter_code
_entity_poly.pdbx_strand_id
1 'polypeptide(L)'
;MDASTLFEADQASGKANYSTAVDIWSVGCIFAEMARRQALFPGDSEFQQLLHIFRLLGTPTEKQWGGVNTLRDWHAYPQWEPQNLARAVPSLGPDGVDILSDIHFRKVREVEELKDEVRNELFATGHLSQQLGLIDALQRLGVAYHFEREIQEALEHIYATFNDKIDVDDLYKVSLSFRLLRQEGFKVSCDVFKKFKDEDGQFKESLTSNDEGMLAFYEATHLRMHGEDILEEALEFTTTHLKSTASLIGNPLAAQITCALKQPLHKGIPRLEARRYISFYEQDASHNKVLLKLSILDFNLVQSLHKEELSYITRWWKDLDFATKLPFARDRIVECYFWIVLVYFEPQHSLARKILTRAISMTSILDDIYDAYGTLEELEPFTEAIERFIN
;
A
#
# COMPACT_ATOMS: atom_id res chain seq x y z
N MET A 1 18.02 10.79 12.16
CA MET A 1 18.46 10.59 13.55
C MET A 1 17.88 11.72 14.39
N ASP A 2 16.90 11.41 15.22
CA ASP A 2 16.36 12.30 16.26
C ASP A 2 16.68 11.69 17.65
N ALA A 3 16.83 12.53 18.66
CA ALA A 3 17.02 12.12 20.04
C ALA A 3 15.72 11.57 20.67
N SER A 4 14.54 11.99 20.22
CA SER A 4 13.24 11.51 20.74
C SER A 4 12.94 10.05 20.35
N THR A 5 13.50 9.56 19.23
CA THR A 5 13.27 8.21 18.69
C THR A 5 13.69 7.08 19.66
N LEU A 6 14.63 7.36 20.57
CA LEU A 6 15.06 6.41 21.59
C LEU A 6 14.01 6.18 22.69
N PHE A 7 13.01 7.05 22.79
CA PHE A 7 12.10 7.12 23.92
C PHE A 7 10.61 7.15 23.54
N GLU A 8 10.27 7.29 22.25
CA GLU A 8 8.90 7.11 21.74
C GLU A 8 8.33 5.70 22.03
N ALA A 9 9.17 4.76 22.49
CA ALA A 9 8.79 3.43 22.96
C ALA A 9 8.09 3.38 24.35
N ASP A 10 8.01 4.50 25.09
CA ASP A 10 7.80 4.44 26.55
C ASP A 10 6.42 4.86 27.08
N GLN A 11 5.55 5.52 26.30
CA GLN A 11 4.37 6.18 26.90
C GLN A 11 3.02 5.46 26.84
N ALA A 12 2.88 4.28 26.20
CA ALA A 12 1.57 3.66 26.05
C ALA A 12 1.28 2.42 26.94
N SER A 13 2.26 1.81 27.64
CA SER A 13 1.99 0.50 28.29
C SER A 13 2.79 0.15 29.56
N GLY A 14 3.73 0.97 30.05
CA GLY A 14 4.52 0.60 31.23
C GLY A 14 5.33 -0.71 31.08
N LYS A 15 5.63 -1.11 29.84
CA LYS A 15 6.54 -2.18 29.46
C LYS A 15 7.36 -1.69 28.27
N ALA A 16 8.67 -1.89 28.33
CA ALA A 16 9.62 -1.50 27.28
C ALA A 16 9.31 -2.24 25.98
N ASN A 17 8.62 -1.57 25.05
CA ASN A 17 8.35 -2.13 23.72
C ASN A 17 9.38 -1.58 22.73
N TYR A 18 10.42 -2.37 22.50
CA TYR A 18 11.37 -2.20 21.41
C TYR A 18 10.63 -2.08 20.06
N SER A 19 10.99 -1.10 19.23
CA SER A 19 10.30 -0.83 17.96
C SER A 19 11.27 -0.77 16.79
N THR A 20 10.77 -1.00 15.57
CA THR A 20 11.54 -0.88 14.32
C THR A 20 12.21 0.49 14.16
N ALA A 21 11.65 1.54 14.77
CA ALA A 21 12.26 2.87 14.78
C ALA A 21 13.62 2.87 15.51
N VAL A 22 13.75 2.08 16.59
CA VAL A 22 15.01 1.91 17.34
C VAL A 22 16.04 1.16 16.49
N ASP A 23 15.65 0.10 15.77
CA ASP A 23 16.53 -0.63 14.85
C ASP A 23 17.10 0.29 13.75
N ILE A 24 16.24 1.08 13.12
CA ILE A 24 16.63 2.02 12.05
C ILE A 24 17.55 3.12 12.61
N TRP A 25 17.27 3.61 13.82
CA TRP A 25 18.14 4.57 14.50
C TRP A 25 19.52 3.98 14.78
N SER A 26 19.59 2.74 15.27
CA SER A 26 20.84 2.01 15.47
C SER A 26 21.62 1.79 14.17
N VAL A 27 20.94 1.46 13.06
CA VAL A 27 21.58 1.36 11.73
C VAL A 27 22.15 2.72 11.30
N GLY A 28 21.44 3.82 11.55
CA GLY A 28 21.95 5.18 11.33
C GLY A 28 23.23 5.46 12.12
N CYS A 29 23.28 5.08 13.40
CA CYS A 29 24.50 5.16 14.21
C CYS A 29 25.66 4.37 13.59
N ILE A 30 25.43 3.11 13.25
CA ILE A 30 26.47 2.22 12.68
C ILE A 30 26.96 2.78 11.34
N PHE A 31 26.07 3.26 10.48
CA PHE A 31 26.45 3.87 9.19
C PHE A 31 27.34 5.10 9.38
N ALA A 32 26.97 5.97 10.32
CA ALA A 32 27.74 7.15 10.66
C ALA A 32 29.11 6.80 11.28
N GLU A 33 29.16 5.74 12.10
CA GLU A 33 30.39 5.21 12.71
C GLU A 33 31.32 4.58 11.70
N MET A 34 30.80 3.80 10.76
CA MET A 34 31.58 3.23 9.66
C MET A 34 32.21 4.33 8.80
N ALA A 35 31.44 5.40 8.53
CA ALA A 35 31.94 6.51 7.73
C ALA A 35 33.05 7.30 8.42
N ARG A 36 32.98 7.52 9.74
CA ARG A 36 34.00 8.27 10.49
C ARG A 36 35.12 7.40 11.10
N ARG A 37 34.93 6.08 11.13
CA ARG A 37 35.80 5.07 11.79
C ARG A 37 35.96 5.24 13.31
N GLN A 38 34.99 5.88 13.96
CA GLN A 38 34.95 6.16 15.40
C GLN A 38 33.50 6.13 15.87
N ALA A 39 33.28 5.75 17.14
CA ALA A 39 31.95 5.75 17.76
C ALA A 39 31.29 7.13 17.63
N LEU A 40 29.99 7.16 17.31
CA LEU A 40 29.24 8.40 17.14
C LEU A 40 28.94 9.02 18.49
N PHE A 41 28.62 8.16 19.45
CA PHE A 41 28.22 8.51 20.80
C PHE A 41 29.02 7.64 21.78
N PRO A 42 30.22 8.06 22.21
CA PRO A 42 31.08 7.27 23.08
C PRO A 42 30.70 7.48 24.56
N GLY A 43 29.58 6.89 25.01
CA GLY A 43 29.16 6.94 26.41
C GLY A 43 29.50 5.66 27.17
N ASP A 44 30.04 5.79 28.39
CA ASP A 44 30.38 4.65 29.26
C ASP A 44 29.27 4.35 30.30
N SER A 45 28.16 5.09 30.24
CA SER A 45 26.95 4.90 31.05
C SER A 45 25.73 5.42 30.30
N GLU A 46 24.52 5.00 30.69
CA GLU A 46 23.26 5.48 30.10
C GLU A 46 23.16 7.01 30.11
N PHE A 47 23.47 7.64 31.24
CA PHE A 47 23.47 9.09 31.36
C PHE A 47 24.47 9.77 30.39
N GLN A 48 25.70 9.25 30.29
CA GLN A 48 26.70 9.79 29.37
C GLN A 48 26.33 9.54 27.91
N GLN A 49 25.75 8.39 27.59
CA GLN A 49 25.28 8.05 26.25
C GLN A 49 24.23 9.06 25.79
N LEU A 50 23.24 9.32 26.64
CA LEU A 50 22.19 10.32 26.38
C LEU A 50 22.75 11.74 26.27
N LEU A 51 23.75 12.08 27.09
CA LEU A 51 24.45 13.35 27.01
C LEU A 51 25.11 13.56 25.64
N HIS A 52 25.77 12.52 25.11
CA HIS A 52 26.39 12.56 23.78
C HIS A 52 25.36 12.68 22.66
N ILE A 53 24.24 11.97 22.78
CA ILE A 53 23.14 12.01 21.82
C ILE A 53 22.51 13.41 21.78
N PHE A 54 22.11 13.94 22.94
CA PHE A 54 21.47 15.27 23.03
C PHE A 54 22.42 16.39 22.61
N ARG A 55 23.71 16.25 22.89
CA ARG A 55 24.69 17.27 22.48
C ARG A 55 24.82 17.39 20.96
N LEU A 56 24.61 16.30 20.21
CA LEU A 56 24.68 16.32 18.76
C LEU A 56 23.31 16.57 18.11
N LEU A 57 22.27 15.89 18.57
CA LEU A 57 20.94 15.89 17.95
C LEU A 57 19.97 16.91 18.57
N GLY A 58 20.38 17.58 19.66
CA GLY A 58 19.56 18.49 20.44
C GLY A 58 18.86 17.79 21.60
N THR A 59 18.54 18.57 22.64
CA THR A 59 17.77 18.08 23.80
C THR A 59 16.28 18.09 23.45
N PRO A 60 15.55 16.96 23.59
CA PRO A 60 14.13 16.89 23.28
C PRO A 60 13.28 17.91 24.05
N THR A 61 12.30 18.53 23.37
CA THR A 61 11.35 19.48 23.97
C THR A 61 9.95 18.86 24.11
N GLU A 62 9.05 19.48 24.89
CA GLU A 62 7.63 19.06 25.02
C GLU A 62 6.89 18.95 23.68
N LYS A 63 7.32 19.73 22.68
CA LYS A 63 6.75 19.68 21.34
C LYS A 63 7.19 18.43 20.57
N GLN A 64 8.39 17.92 20.85
CA GLN A 64 8.98 16.75 20.18
C GLN A 64 8.70 15.46 20.96
N TRP A 65 8.58 15.55 22.28
CA TRP A 65 8.27 14.45 23.17
C TRP A 65 7.34 14.97 24.27
N GLY A 66 6.04 14.70 24.12
CA GLY A 66 5.03 15.13 25.08
C GLY A 66 5.24 14.49 26.46
N GLY A 67 5.27 15.32 27.52
CA GLY A 67 5.50 14.88 28.90
C GLY A 67 6.97 14.70 29.26
N VAL A 68 7.92 15.09 28.40
CA VAL A 68 9.35 14.89 28.66
C VAL A 68 9.85 15.58 29.93
N ASN A 69 9.32 16.75 30.28
CA ASN A 69 9.72 17.45 31.50
C ASN A 69 9.19 16.80 32.79
N THR A 70 8.29 15.82 32.66
CA THR A 70 7.76 15.08 33.80
C THR A 70 8.59 13.84 34.15
N LEU A 71 9.58 13.50 33.31
CA LEU A 71 10.46 12.37 33.54
C LEU A 71 11.40 12.62 34.71
N ARG A 72 11.69 11.53 35.44
CA ARG A 72 12.58 11.55 36.59
C ARG A 72 13.97 12.03 36.15
N ASP A 73 14.51 12.99 36.89
CA ASP A 73 15.85 13.56 36.68
C ASP A 73 16.05 14.27 35.31
N TRP A 74 14.97 14.57 34.56
CA TRP A 74 15.06 15.28 33.27
C TRP A 74 15.73 16.66 33.38
N HIS A 75 15.48 17.36 34.48
CA HIS A 75 16.10 18.65 34.79
C HIS A 75 17.63 18.61 34.91
N ALA A 76 18.25 17.41 34.99
CA ALA A 76 19.69 17.24 35.04
C ALA A 76 20.37 17.32 33.65
N TYR A 77 19.61 17.23 32.55
CA TYR A 77 20.17 17.32 31.20
C TYR A 77 20.32 18.78 30.75
N PRO A 78 21.50 19.18 30.24
CA PRO A 78 21.66 20.48 29.60
C PRO A 78 20.75 20.63 28.39
N GLN A 79 20.31 21.85 28.12
CA GLN A 79 19.51 22.17 26.93
C GLN A 79 20.45 22.55 25.77
N TRP A 80 20.47 21.73 24.73
CA TRP A 80 21.27 21.95 23.52
C TRP A 80 20.40 22.05 22.29
N GLU A 81 20.80 22.95 21.39
CA GLU A 81 20.25 23.02 20.04
C GLU A 81 20.87 21.92 19.15
N PRO A 82 20.09 21.34 18.21
CA PRO A 82 20.61 20.37 17.25
C PRO A 82 21.79 20.92 16.44
N GLN A 83 22.88 20.14 16.34
CA GLN A 83 24.04 20.51 15.54
C GLN A 83 23.93 19.95 14.12
N ASN A 84 24.67 20.55 13.19
CA ASN A 84 24.72 20.05 11.81
C ASN A 84 25.44 18.68 11.75
N LEU A 85 24.68 17.64 11.44
CA LEU A 85 25.14 16.25 11.38
C LEU A 85 26.29 16.04 10.38
N ALA A 86 26.37 16.82 9.30
CA ALA A 86 27.47 16.77 8.33
C ALA A 86 28.83 17.00 8.99
N ARG A 87 28.88 17.79 10.07
CA ARG A 87 30.12 18.06 10.81
C ARG A 87 30.59 16.85 11.62
N ALA A 88 29.67 15.99 12.05
CA ALA A 88 29.97 14.76 12.77
C ALA A 88 30.34 13.60 11.84
N VAL A 89 30.10 13.72 10.53
CA VAL A 89 30.44 12.74 9.49
C VAL A 89 31.05 13.44 8.27
N PRO A 90 32.21 14.09 8.39
CA PRO A 90 32.78 14.92 7.32
C PRO A 90 33.19 14.12 6.07
N SER A 91 33.31 12.80 6.20
CA SER A 91 33.59 11.87 5.11
C SER A 91 32.36 11.49 4.28
N LEU A 92 31.14 11.78 4.76
CA LEU A 92 29.91 11.55 4.00
C LEU A 92 29.59 12.76 3.12
N GLY A 93 29.30 12.50 1.85
CA GLY A 93 28.75 13.50 0.94
C GLY A 93 27.31 13.89 1.33
N PRO A 94 26.73 14.90 0.66
CA PRO A 94 25.39 15.41 0.97
C PRO A 94 24.32 14.30 1.05
N ASP A 95 24.32 13.35 0.12
CA ASP A 95 23.37 12.23 0.08
C ASP A 95 23.54 11.27 1.28
N GLY A 96 24.78 11.06 1.74
CA GLY A 96 25.06 10.22 2.91
C GLY A 96 24.64 10.89 4.22
N VAL A 97 24.81 12.22 4.31
CA VAL A 97 24.29 13.01 5.44
C VAL A 97 22.77 13.04 5.41
N ASP A 98 22.17 13.14 4.23
CA ASP A 98 20.73 13.16 4.02
C ASP A 98 20.06 11.87 4.53
N ILE A 99 20.66 10.71 4.19
CA ILE A 99 20.28 9.39 4.71
C ILE A 99 20.31 9.35 6.25
N LEU A 100 21.36 9.92 6.87
CA LEU A 100 21.46 10.01 8.33
C LEU A 100 20.47 11.03 8.93
N SER A 101 20.07 12.04 8.15
CA SER A 101 19.24 13.18 8.59
C SER A 101 17.73 12.91 8.61
N ASP A 102 17.32 11.64 8.52
CA ASP A 102 15.96 11.19 8.85
C ASP A 102 14.87 11.44 7.81
N ILE A 103 15.19 11.34 6.52
CA ILE A 103 14.15 11.37 5.47
C ILE A 103 13.09 10.30 5.70
N HIS A 104 13.47 9.11 6.21
CA HIS A 104 12.51 8.04 6.43
C HIS A 104 11.52 8.38 7.55
N PHE A 105 11.98 8.84 8.73
CA PHE A 105 11.08 9.24 9.83
C PHE A 105 10.24 10.46 9.48
N ARG A 106 10.81 11.48 8.81
CA ARG A 106 10.02 12.64 8.36
C ARG A 106 8.88 12.22 7.43
N LYS A 107 9.15 11.29 6.51
CA LYS A 107 8.13 10.76 5.61
C LYS A 107 7.08 9.91 6.33
N VAL A 108 7.48 9.09 7.32
CA VAL A 108 6.54 8.29 8.12
C VAL A 108 5.63 9.20 8.95
N ARG A 109 6.19 10.20 9.65
CA ARG A 109 5.39 11.17 10.42
C ARG A 109 4.46 11.96 9.52
N GLU A 110 4.95 12.43 8.39
CA GLU A 110 4.15 13.15 7.40
C GLU A 110 3.00 12.28 6.87
N VAL A 111 3.22 10.97 6.66
CA VAL A 111 2.15 10.05 6.29
C VAL A 111 1.09 9.94 7.38
N GLU A 112 1.47 9.86 8.66
CA GLU A 112 0.48 9.84 9.75
C GLU A 112 -0.32 11.15 9.85
N GLU A 113 0.33 12.30 9.70
CA GLU A 113 -0.36 13.61 9.65
C GLU A 113 -1.35 13.68 8.49
N LEU A 114 -0.95 13.24 7.28
CA LEU A 114 -1.82 13.21 6.11
C LEU A 114 -2.96 12.20 6.25
N LYS A 115 -2.73 11.06 6.93
CA LYS A 115 -3.80 10.10 7.24
C LYS A 115 -4.87 10.73 8.13
N ASP A 116 -4.49 11.49 9.13
CA ASP A 116 -5.43 12.18 10.01
C ASP A 116 -6.26 13.22 9.26
N GLU A 117 -5.63 14.01 8.37
CA GLU A 117 -6.37 14.96 7.50
C GLU A 117 -7.39 14.26 6.61
N VAL A 118 -6.97 13.22 5.87
CA VAL A 118 -7.86 12.46 4.98
C VAL A 118 -9.00 11.78 5.76
N ARG A 119 -8.70 11.28 6.97
CA ARG A 119 -9.72 10.70 7.85
C ARG A 119 -10.79 11.72 8.24
N ASN A 120 -10.38 12.93 8.60
CA ASN A 120 -11.31 13.99 8.96
C ASN A 120 -12.19 14.39 7.77
N GLU A 121 -11.64 14.45 6.57
CA GLU A 121 -12.40 14.76 5.34
C GLU A 121 -13.45 13.69 5.01
N LEU A 122 -13.13 12.41 5.23
CA LEU A 122 -14.06 11.29 4.99
C LEU A 122 -15.35 11.40 5.82
N PHE A 123 -15.30 12.01 7.01
CA PHE A 123 -16.46 12.24 7.87
C PHE A 123 -17.01 13.68 7.83
N ALA A 124 -16.20 14.66 7.40
CA ALA A 124 -16.64 16.05 7.26
C ALA A 124 -17.51 16.26 6.01
N THR A 125 -17.39 15.39 5.01
CA THR A 125 -18.19 15.44 3.79
C THR A 125 -19.65 15.06 4.07
N GLY A 126 -20.49 16.06 4.37
CA GLY A 126 -21.94 15.87 4.54
C GLY A 126 -22.70 15.42 3.27
N HIS A 127 -22.00 15.31 2.14
CA HIS A 127 -22.54 14.88 0.85
C HIS A 127 -22.07 13.48 0.46
N LEU A 128 -23.02 12.55 0.33
CA LEU A 128 -22.81 11.15 -0.04
C LEU A 128 -21.94 10.96 -1.30
N SER A 129 -22.10 11.84 -2.30
CA SER A 129 -21.35 11.78 -3.56
C SER A 129 -19.86 12.08 -3.38
N GLN A 130 -19.51 13.01 -2.50
CA GLN A 130 -18.11 13.33 -2.20
C GLN A 130 -17.47 12.19 -1.41
N GLN A 131 -18.22 11.62 -0.46
CA GLN A 131 -17.77 10.47 0.33
C GLN A 131 -17.50 9.24 -0.56
N LEU A 132 -18.39 8.93 -1.50
CA LEU A 132 -18.21 7.85 -2.48
C LEU A 132 -16.96 8.04 -3.34
N GLY A 133 -16.77 9.25 -3.89
CA GLY A 133 -15.59 9.58 -4.70
C GLY A 133 -14.29 9.47 -3.92
N LEU A 134 -14.30 9.87 -2.64
CA LEU A 134 -13.13 9.76 -1.77
C LEU A 134 -12.80 8.29 -1.44
N ILE A 135 -13.81 7.46 -1.15
CA ILE A 135 -13.61 6.01 -0.92
C ILE A 135 -13.04 5.35 -2.17
N ASP A 136 -13.57 5.66 -3.35
CA ASP A 136 -13.05 5.13 -4.61
C ASP A 136 -11.59 5.54 -4.84
N ALA A 137 -11.27 6.81 -4.59
CA ALA A 137 -9.90 7.31 -4.72
C ALA A 137 -8.96 6.61 -3.73
N LEU A 138 -9.36 6.43 -2.46
CA LEU A 138 -8.59 5.70 -1.45
C LEU A 138 -8.25 4.27 -1.89
N GLN A 139 -9.25 3.53 -2.38
CA GLN A 139 -9.07 2.16 -2.85
C GLN A 139 -8.18 2.11 -4.08
N ARG A 140 -8.45 2.95 -5.09
CA ARG A 140 -7.71 2.95 -6.36
C ARG A 140 -6.29 3.49 -6.22
N LEU A 141 -6.00 4.36 -5.25
CA LEU A 141 -4.65 4.82 -4.93
C LEU A 141 -3.87 3.83 -4.05
N GLY A 142 -4.50 2.74 -3.61
CA GLY A 142 -3.85 1.68 -2.86
C GLY A 142 -3.51 2.05 -1.41
N VAL A 143 -4.25 2.98 -0.82
CA VAL A 143 -4.08 3.43 0.58
C VAL A 143 -5.28 3.12 1.47
N ALA A 144 -6.32 2.48 0.93
CA ALA A 144 -7.53 2.10 1.68
C ALA A 144 -7.25 1.23 2.93
N TYR A 145 -6.17 0.46 2.95
CA TYR A 145 -5.77 -0.37 4.10
C TYR A 145 -5.45 0.44 5.37
N HIS A 146 -5.25 1.76 5.26
CA HIS A 146 -5.12 2.65 6.42
C HIS A 146 -6.47 3.11 7.00
N PHE A 147 -7.57 2.86 6.30
CA PHE A 147 -8.90 3.43 6.56
C PHE A 147 -10.01 2.37 6.54
N GLU A 148 -9.69 1.09 6.74
CA GLU A 148 -10.64 -0.03 6.59
C GLU A 148 -11.91 0.17 7.43
N ARG A 149 -11.74 0.60 8.69
CA ARG A 149 -12.86 0.84 9.61
C ARG A 149 -13.71 2.01 9.12
N GLU A 150 -13.09 3.12 8.75
CA GLU A 150 -13.80 4.31 8.31
C GLU A 150 -14.54 4.12 6.98
N ILE A 151 -13.93 3.37 6.05
CA ILE A 151 -14.55 2.97 4.79
C ILE A 151 -15.77 2.07 5.07
N GLN A 152 -15.64 1.09 5.97
CA GLN A 152 -16.74 0.22 6.34
C GLN A 152 -17.91 1.00 6.95
N GLU A 153 -17.64 1.87 7.93
CA GLU A 153 -18.66 2.73 8.57
C GLU A 153 -19.38 3.62 7.54
N ALA A 154 -18.62 4.20 6.60
CA ALA A 154 -19.17 5.02 5.53
C ALA A 154 -20.07 4.20 4.58
N LEU A 155 -19.62 3.01 4.17
CA LEU A 155 -20.38 2.14 3.26
C LEU A 155 -21.64 1.57 3.91
N GLU A 156 -21.62 1.30 5.23
CA GLU A 156 -22.83 0.92 5.97
C GLU A 156 -23.90 2.03 5.93
N HIS A 157 -23.50 3.29 6.12
CA HIS A 157 -24.41 4.43 6.00
C HIS A 157 -24.90 4.63 4.56
N ILE A 158 -24.00 4.48 3.56
CA ILE A 158 -24.38 4.51 2.15
C ILE A 158 -25.40 3.42 1.83
N TYR A 159 -25.16 2.19 2.29
CA TYR A 159 -26.06 1.05 2.08
C TYR A 159 -27.44 1.29 2.70
N ALA A 160 -27.49 1.79 3.93
CA ALA A 160 -28.73 2.10 4.63
C ALA A 160 -29.56 3.19 3.93
N THR A 161 -28.91 4.11 3.22
CA THR A 161 -29.56 5.23 2.53
C THR A 161 -29.60 5.09 1.02
N PHE A 162 -29.17 3.93 0.50
CA PHE A 162 -28.94 3.69 -0.93
C PHE A 162 -30.20 3.93 -1.78
N ASN A 163 -31.38 3.53 -1.28
CA ASN A 163 -32.65 3.70 -1.98
C ASN A 163 -33.28 5.09 -1.80
N ASP A 164 -32.90 5.84 -0.75
CA ASP A 164 -33.59 7.06 -0.33
C ASP A 164 -32.82 8.35 -0.71
N LYS A 165 -31.48 8.31 -0.74
CA LYS A 165 -30.62 9.49 -0.85
C LYS A 165 -29.71 9.53 -2.07
N ILE A 166 -29.48 8.41 -2.74
CA ILE A 166 -28.72 8.43 -4.00
C ILE A 166 -29.63 9.06 -5.04
N ASP A 167 -29.13 10.10 -5.69
CA ASP A 167 -29.74 10.68 -6.88
C ASP A 167 -29.97 9.57 -7.90
N VAL A 168 -31.19 9.08 -7.91
CA VAL A 168 -31.56 7.82 -8.55
C VAL A 168 -31.45 7.96 -10.07
N ASP A 169 -31.29 9.15 -10.62
CA ASP A 169 -31.17 9.37 -12.06
C ASP A 169 -29.72 9.48 -12.55
N ASP A 170 -28.73 9.47 -11.64
CA ASP A 170 -27.32 9.59 -12.01
C ASP A 170 -26.65 8.20 -12.17
N LEU A 171 -26.37 7.83 -13.42
CA LEU A 171 -25.71 6.56 -13.76
C LEU A 171 -24.36 6.40 -13.06
N TYR A 172 -23.56 7.47 -12.96
CA TYR A 172 -22.25 7.42 -12.32
C TYR A 172 -22.39 7.07 -10.84
N LYS A 173 -23.24 7.79 -10.11
CA LYS A 173 -23.43 7.58 -8.67
C LYS A 173 -23.99 6.19 -8.36
N VAL A 174 -24.97 5.73 -9.13
CA VAL A 174 -25.59 4.41 -8.94
C VAL A 174 -24.57 3.31 -9.22
N SER A 175 -23.81 3.42 -10.31
CA SER A 175 -22.79 2.43 -10.68
C SER A 175 -21.65 2.37 -9.68
N LEU A 176 -21.14 3.53 -9.27
CA LEU A 176 -20.07 3.63 -8.29
C LEU A 176 -20.49 3.02 -6.94
N SER A 177 -21.66 3.41 -6.44
CA SER A 177 -22.19 2.90 -5.18
C SER A 177 -22.42 1.40 -5.24
N PHE A 178 -23.03 0.91 -6.32
CA PHE A 178 -23.24 -0.52 -6.54
C PHE A 178 -21.92 -1.29 -6.51
N ARG A 179 -20.90 -0.79 -7.21
CA ARG A 179 -19.57 -1.41 -7.24
C ARG A 179 -18.94 -1.45 -5.85
N LEU A 180 -18.80 -0.30 -5.19
CA LEU A 180 -18.13 -0.22 -3.88
C LEU A 180 -18.83 -1.09 -2.83
N LEU A 181 -20.17 -1.05 -2.79
CA LEU A 181 -20.95 -1.87 -1.87
C LEU A 181 -20.76 -3.37 -2.14
N ARG A 182 -20.82 -3.82 -3.40
CA ARG A 182 -20.60 -5.23 -3.71
C ARG A 182 -19.17 -5.69 -3.47
N GLN A 183 -18.18 -4.82 -3.68
CA GLN A 183 -16.77 -5.12 -3.37
C GLN A 183 -16.58 -5.46 -1.88
N GLU A 184 -17.27 -4.76 -0.98
CA GLU A 184 -17.26 -5.02 0.46
C GLU A 184 -18.30 -6.08 0.92
N GLY A 185 -18.94 -6.78 -0.02
CA GLY A 185 -19.85 -7.90 0.29
C GLY A 185 -21.28 -7.49 0.66
N PHE A 186 -21.68 -6.23 0.50
CA PHE A 186 -23.07 -5.81 0.67
C PHE A 186 -23.96 -6.37 -0.44
N LYS A 187 -25.17 -6.79 -0.06
CA LYS A 187 -26.14 -7.39 -0.99
C LYS A 187 -26.97 -6.32 -1.71
N VAL A 188 -26.41 -5.76 -2.77
CA VAL A 188 -27.12 -4.80 -3.64
C VAL A 188 -27.72 -5.54 -4.85
N SER A 189 -29.02 -5.38 -5.10
CA SER A 189 -29.68 -5.98 -6.27
C SER A 189 -29.27 -5.27 -7.57
N CYS A 190 -29.06 -6.02 -8.66
CA CYS A 190 -28.82 -5.44 -9.99
C CYS A 190 -30.05 -4.74 -10.59
N ASP A 191 -31.24 -4.94 -9.99
CA ASP A 191 -32.48 -4.30 -10.40
C ASP A 191 -32.44 -2.77 -10.31
N VAL A 192 -31.49 -2.22 -9.54
CA VAL A 192 -31.24 -0.79 -9.45
C VAL A 192 -30.96 -0.17 -10.82
N PHE A 193 -30.50 -0.96 -11.80
CA PHE A 193 -30.22 -0.50 -13.15
C PHE A 193 -31.44 -0.54 -14.10
N LYS A 194 -32.58 -1.14 -13.70
CA LYS A 194 -33.79 -1.23 -14.54
C LYS A 194 -34.31 0.16 -14.96
N LYS A 195 -34.15 1.17 -14.11
CA LYS A 195 -34.54 2.57 -14.40
C LYS A 195 -33.78 3.23 -15.56
N PHE A 196 -32.61 2.69 -15.90
CA PHE A 196 -31.80 3.16 -17.03
C PHE A 196 -32.20 2.49 -18.35
N LYS A 197 -33.20 1.60 -18.32
CA LYS A 197 -33.79 1.01 -19.52
C LYS A 197 -34.99 1.82 -20.02
N ASP A 198 -35.23 1.76 -21.32
CA ASP A 198 -36.41 2.30 -22.00
C ASP A 198 -37.60 1.32 -21.96
N GLU A 199 -38.69 1.68 -22.65
CA GLU A 199 -39.91 0.87 -22.72
C GLU A 199 -39.71 -0.45 -23.46
N ASP A 200 -38.72 -0.54 -24.36
CA ASP A 200 -38.34 -1.74 -25.11
C ASP A 200 -37.40 -2.65 -24.29
N GLY A 201 -37.03 -2.23 -23.08
CA GLY A 201 -36.15 -2.98 -22.18
C GLY A 201 -34.66 -2.87 -22.55
N GLN A 202 -34.27 -1.94 -23.41
CA GLN A 202 -32.89 -1.65 -23.78
C GLN A 202 -32.31 -0.51 -22.95
N PHE A 203 -30.99 -0.44 -22.77
CA PHE A 203 -30.38 0.69 -22.10
C PHE A 203 -30.54 1.97 -22.93
N LYS A 204 -31.01 3.05 -22.29
CA LYS A 204 -31.29 4.32 -22.96
C LYS A 204 -30.04 4.85 -23.68
N GLU A 205 -30.14 5.15 -24.97
CA GLU A 205 -29.03 5.72 -25.74
C GLU A 205 -28.54 7.06 -25.16
N SER A 206 -29.39 7.81 -24.46
CA SER A 206 -29.00 9.07 -23.80
C SER A 206 -27.85 8.90 -22.80
N LEU A 207 -27.64 7.69 -22.25
CA LEU A 207 -26.55 7.39 -21.31
C LEU A 207 -25.17 7.52 -21.95
N THR A 208 -25.04 7.33 -23.26
CA THR A 208 -23.75 7.41 -23.98
C THR A 208 -23.17 8.83 -24.03
N SER A 209 -23.95 9.83 -23.62
CA SER A 209 -23.48 11.22 -23.51
C SER A 209 -22.55 11.47 -22.31
N ASN A 210 -22.53 10.55 -21.33
CA ASN A 210 -21.71 10.66 -20.12
C ASN A 210 -20.67 9.52 -20.07
N ASP A 211 -19.49 9.77 -20.62
CA ASP A 211 -18.40 8.79 -20.64
C ASP A 211 -17.94 8.34 -19.24
N GLU A 212 -17.99 9.24 -18.24
CA GLU A 212 -17.61 8.93 -16.87
C GLU A 212 -18.61 7.95 -16.22
N GLY A 213 -19.92 8.22 -16.41
CA GLY A 213 -20.98 7.31 -16.00
C GLY A 213 -20.92 5.96 -16.70
N MET A 214 -20.60 5.96 -17.99
CA MET A 214 -20.43 4.72 -18.78
C MET A 214 -19.23 3.90 -18.31
N LEU A 215 -18.11 4.55 -17.98
CA LEU A 215 -16.94 3.88 -17.43
C LEU A 215 -17.23 3.30 -16.03
N ALA A 216 -17.88 4.08 -15.16
CA ALA A 216 -18.28 3.57 -13.84
C ALA A 216 -19.25 2.39 -13.96
N PHE A 217 -20.17 2.43 -14.92
CA PHE A 217 -21.11 1.35 -15.18
C PHE A 217 -20.41 0.10 -15.71
N TYR A 218 -19.49 0.25 -16.66
CA TYR A 218 -18.64 -0.84 -17.13
C TYR A 218 -17.91 -1.52 -15.98
N GLU A 219 -17.26 -0.77 -15.09
CA GLU A 219 -16.55 -1.34 -13.93
C GLU A 219 -17.48 -2.08 -12.97
N ALA A 220 -18.70 -1.56 -12.75
CA ALA A 220 -19.72 -2.19 -11.93
C ALA A 220 -20.17 -3.56 -12.49
N THR A 221 -20.26 -3.71 -13.82
CA THR A 221 -20.70 -4.97 -14.46
C THR A 221 -19.75 -6.14 -14.24
N HIS A 222 -18.49 -5.89 -13.83
CA HIS A 222 -17.55 -6.96 -13.49
C HIS A 222 -17.80 -7.57 -12.10
N LEU A 223 -18.73 -7.02 -11.31
CA LEU A 223 -19.24 -7.60 -10.06
C LEU A 223 -20.55 -8.37 -10.23
N ARG A 224 -20.91 -8.71 -11.46
CA ARG A 224 -22.11 -9.52 -11.73
C ARG A 224 -21.97 -10.94 -11.19
N MET A 225 -23.11 -11.52 -10.83
CA MET A 225 -23.27 -12.92 -10.44
C MET A 225 -24.07 -13.68 -11.49
N HIS A 226 -24.10 -15.01 -11.38
CA HIS A 226 -24.92 -15.84 -12.28
C HIS A 226 -26.41 -15.48 -12.18
N GLY A 227 -27.07 -15.33 -13.33
CA GLY A 227 -28.49 -14.99 -13.43
C GLY A 227 -28.79 -13.49 -13.38
N GLU A 228 -27.77 -12.63 -13.46
CA GLU A 228 -27.93 -11.17 -13.52
C GLU A 228 -27.84 -10.66 -14.96
N ASP A 229 -28.79 -11.07 -15.81
CA ASP A 229 -28.82 -10.78 -17.25
C ASP A 229 -28.68 -9.27 -17.56
N ILE A 230 -29.28 -8.41 -16.72
CA ILE A 230 -29.18 -6.95 -16.85
C ILE A 230 -27.73 -6.45 -16.83
N LEU A 231 -26.82 -7.10 -16.09
CA LEU A 231 -25.41 -6.73 -16.04
C LEU A 231 -24.60 -7.33 -17.19
N GLU A 232 -25.07 -8.43 -17.77
CA GLU A 232 -24.49 -8.98 -19.01
C GLU A 232 -24.78 -8.06 -20.19
N GLU A 233 -26.04 -7.66 -20.34
CA GLU A 233 -26.46 -6.66 -21.34
C GLU A 233 -25.74 -5.32 -21.13
N ALA A 234 -25.60 -4.88 -19.88
CA ALA A 234 -24.89 -3.65 -19.55
C ALA A 234 -23.40 -3.73 -19.90
N LEU A 235 -22.76 -4.89 -19.69
CA LEU A 235 -21.37 -5.09 -20.07
C LEU A 235 -21.21 -4.95 -21.60
N GLU A 236 -22.12 -5.53 -22.39
CA GLU A 236 -22.09 -5.42 -23.85
C GLU A 236 -22.30 -3.97 -24.30
N PHE A 237 -23.33 -3.31 -23.76
CA PHE A 237 -23.67 -1.91 -24.05
C PHE A 237 -22.49 -0.97 -23.75
N THR A 238 -21.95 -1.04 -22.53
CA THR A 238 -20.84 -0.19 -22.10
C THR A 238 -19.55 -0.49 -22.85
N THR A 239 -19.22 -1.76 -23.08
CA THR A 239 -18.02 -2.14 -23.84
C THR A 239 -18.06 -1.59 -25.27
N THR A 240 -19.22 -1.63 -25.92
CA THR A 240 -19.39 -1.15 -27.29
C THR A 240 -19.16 0.37 -27.37
N HIS A 241 -19.80 1.13 -26.47
CA HIS A 241 -19.61 2.58 -26.38
C HIS A 241 -18.14 2.94 -26.07
N LEU A 242 -17.57 2.35 -25.02
CA LEU A 242 -16.22 2.67 -24.54
C LEU A 242 -15.13 2.34 -25.57
N LYS A 243 -15.29 1.29 -26.39
CA LYS A 243 -14.36 1.00 -27.49
C LYS A 243 -14.36 2.11 -28.54
N SER A 244 -15.52 2.68 -28.85
CA SER A 244 -15.64 3.83 -29.74
C SER A 244 -14.98 5.06 -29.10
N THR A 245 -15.34 5.36 -27.85
CA THR A 245 -14.83 6.53 -27.11
C THR A 245 -13.31 6.51 -26.92
N ALA A 246 -12.72 5.34 -26.66
CA ALA A 246 -11.27 5.19 -26.48
C ALA A 246 -10.45 5.61 -27.72
N SER A 247 -11.05 5.60 -28.91
CA SER A 247 -10.40 6.00 -30.16
C SER A 247 -10.50 7.51 -30.44
N LEU A 248 -11.28 8.25 -29.65
CA LEU A 248 -11.49 9.69 -29.84
C LEU A 248 -10.30 10.50 -29.33
N ILE A 249 -9.67 11.23 -30.24
CA ILE A 249 -8.56 12.15 -29.94
C ILE A 249 -9.07 13.29 -29.05
N GLY A 250 -8.39 13.53 -27.93
CA GLY A 250 -8.68 14.66 -27.02
C GLY A 250 -9.68 14.35 -25.90
N ASN A 251 -10.22 13.12 -25.82
CA ASN A 251 -11.00 12.73 -24.65
C ASN A 251 -10.08 12.55 -23.43
N PRO A 252 -10.30 13.29 -22.33
CA PRO A 252 -9.44 13.23 -21.14
C PRO A 252 -9.46 11.85 -20.46
N LEU A 253 -10.53 11.06 -20.65
CA LEU A 253 -10.68 9.71 -20.12
C LEU A 253 -10.19 8.62 -21.06
N ALA A 254 -9.80 8.92 -22.31
CA ALA A 254 -9.45 7.89 -23.31
C ALA A 254 -8.39 6.89 -22.81
N ALA A 255 -7.36 7.39 -22.11
CA ALA A 255 -6.32 6.54 -21.53
C ALA A 255 -6.87 5.64 -20.42
N GLN A 256 -7.72 6.19 -19.54
CA GLN A 256 -8.36 5.44 -18.46
C GLN A 256 -9.32 4.38 -19.00
N ILE A 257 -10.12 4.72 -20.02
CA ILE A 257 -11.02 3.79 -20.71
C ILE A 257 -10.22 2.66 -21.37
N THR A 258 -9.12 3.00 -22.04
CA THR A 258 -8.23 1.99 -22.66
C THR A 258 -7.65 1.03 -21.62
N CYS A 259 -7.30 1.54 -20.43
CA CYS A 259 -6.84 0.70 -19.32
C CYS A 259 -7.95 -0.22 -18.81
N ALA A 260 -9.15 0.30 -18.54
CA ALA A 260 -10.31 -0.45 -18.07
C ALA A 260 -10.75 -1.58 -19.03
N LEU A 261 -10.74 -1.29 -20.34
CA LEU A 261 -11.06 -2.28 -21.38
C LEU A 261 -10.05 -3.42 -21.47
N LYS A 262 -8.79 -3.18 -21.09
CA LYS A 262 -7.76 -4.22 -21.02
C LYS A 262 -7.83 -5.01 -19.71
N GLN A 263 -8.01 -4.31 -18.60
CA GLN A 263 -8.01 -4.86 -17.26
C GLN A 263 -9.03 -4.10 -16.41
N PRO A 264 -10.23 -4.67 -16.20
CA PRO A 264 -11.22 -4.08 -15.31
C PRO A 264 -10.70 -4.00 -13.88
N LEU A 265 -11.12 -2.98 -13.13
CA LEU A 265 -10.66 -2.70 -11.76
C LEU A 265 -10.84 -3.92 -10.84
N HIS A 266 -12.01 -4.58 -10.89
CA HIS A 266 -12.31 -5.73 -10.04
C HIS A 266 -11.38 -6.95 -10.28
N LYS A 267 -10.78 -7.04 -11.47
CA LYS A 267 -9.84 -8.09 -11.86
C LYS A 267 -8.38 -7.62 -11.78
N GLY A 268 -8.16 -6.33 -11.56
CA GLY A 268 -6.85 -5.71 -11.49
C GLY A 268 -6.19 -5.97 -10.15
N ILE A 269 -4.86 -6.01 -10.16
CA ILE A 269 -4.10 -6.19 -8.91
C ILE A 269 -3.94 -4.82 -8.25
N PRO A 270 -4.41 -4.63 -6.99
CA PRO A 270 -4.50 -3.31 -6.37
C PRO A 270 -3.21 -2.48 -6.46
N ARG A 271 -2.06 -3.13 -6.23
CA ARG A 271 -0.77 -2.43 -6.23
C ARG A 271 -0.34 -1.93 -7.61
N LEU A 272 -0.66 -2.65 -8.67
CA LEU A 272 -0.35 -2.26 -10.06
C LEU A 272 -1.33 -1.19 -10.55
N GLU A 273 -2.60 -1.34 -10.18
CA GLU A 273 -3.62 -0.35 -10.49
C GLU A 273 -3.35 0.98 -9.77
N ALA A 274 -2.93 0.94 -8.50
CA ALA A 274 -2.49 2.13 -7.76
C ALA A 274 -1.36 2.88 -8.46
N ARG A 275 -0.33 2.16 -8.95
CA ARG A 275 0.79 2.80 -9.65
C ARG A 275 0.34 3.56 -10.90
N ARG A 276 -0.63 3.00 -11.64
CA ARG A 276 -1.20 3.63 -12.85
C ARG A 276 -2.13 4.78 -12.47
N TYR A 277 -2.99 4.56 -11.48
CA TYR A 277 -4.03 5.49 -11.11
C TYR A 277 -3.49 6.78 -10.48
N ILE A 278 -2.37 6.74 -9.77
CA ILE A 278 -1.69 7.95 -9.28
C ILE A 278 -1.49 8.98 -10.40
N SER A 279 -1.09 8.54 -11.61
CA SER A 279 -0.88 9.44 -12.75
C SER A 279 -2.17 10.00 -13.33
N PHE A 280 -3.27 9.24 -13.32
CA PHE A 280 -4.58 9.75 -13.74
C PHE A 280 -5.14 10.73 -12.72
N TYR A 281 -5.00 10.40 -11.44
CA TYR A 281 -5.47 11.22 -10.32
C TYR A 281 -4.73 12.56 -10.26
N GLU A 282 -3.42 12.60 -10.53
CA GLU A 282 -2.65 13.85 -10.60
C GLU A 282 -3.11 14.78 -11.75
N GLN A 283 -3.61 14.23 -12.85
CA GLN A 283 -4.07 15.00 -14.02
C GLN A 283 -5.48 15.58 -13.84
N ASP A 284 -6.29 15.00 -12.96
CA ASP A 284 -7.62 15.53 -12.65
C ASP A 284 -7.50 16.89 -11.94
N ALA A 285 -8.07 17.94 -12.51
CA ALA A 285 -8.01 19.28 -11.93
C ALA A 285 -8.71 19.40 -10.57
N SER A 286 -9.61 18.46 -10.25
CA SER A 286 -10.40 18.43 -9.02
C SER A 286 -9.83 17.52 -7.93
N HIS A 287 -8.68 16.87 -8.18
CA HIS A 287 -8.13 15.90 -7.26
C HIS A 287 -7.80 16.48 -5.87
N ASN A 288 -7.95 15.64 -4.86
CA ASN A 288 -7.53 15.96 -3.51
C ASN A 288 -6.00 15.89 -3.39
N LYS A 289 -5.37 17.05 -3.16
CA LYS A 289 -3.91 17.19 -3.06
C LYS A 289 -3.31 16.48 -1.85
N VAL A 290 -4.02 16.46 -0.73
CA VAL A 290 -3.60 15.78 0.51
C VAL A 290 -3.56 14.28 0.25
N LEU A 291 -4.63 13.73 -0.33
CA LEU A 291 -4.70 12.31 -0.70
C LEU A 291 -3.66 11.91 -1.75
N LEU A 292 -3.44 12.74 -2.79
CA LEU A 292 -2.39 12.48 -3.78
C LEU A 292 -1.01 12.39 -3.09
N LYS A 293 -0.69 13.37 -2.23
CA LYS A 293 0.58 13.39 -1.49
C LYS A 293 0.73 12.15 -0.59
N LEU A 294 -0.32 11.80 0.15
CA LEU A 294 -0.37 10.59 0.98
C LEU A 294 -0.07 9.35 0.13
N SER A 295 -0.76 9.18 -1.00
CA SER A 295 -0.60 8.02 -1.87
C SER A 295 0.82 7.87 -2.43
N ILE A 296 1.48 8.97 -2.82
CA ILE A 296 2.85 8.94 -3.34
C ILE A 296 3.84 8.59 -2.23
N LEU A 297 3.70 9.20 -1.05
CA LEU A 297 4.60 8.92 0.08
C LEU A 297 4.44 7.48 0.56
N ASP A 298 3.20 7.03 0.77
CA ASP A 298 2.89 5.65 1.15
C ASP A 298 3.42 4.66 0.13
N PHE A 299 3.17 4.89 -1.17
CA PHE A 299 3.67 4.04 -2.24
C PHE A 299 5.19 3.86 -2.15
N ASN A 300 5.93 4.94 -1.90
CA ASN A 300 7.39 4.91 -1.82
C ASN A 300 7.89 4.23 -0.54
N LEU A 301 7.22 4.44 0.60
CA LEU A 301 7.56 3.78 1.87
C LEU A 301 7.35 2.26 1.77
N VAL A 302 6.18 1.84 1.28
CA VAL A 302 5.86 0.43 1.05
C VAL A 302 6.83 -0.21 0.05
N GLN A 303 7.18 0.50 -1.03
CA GLN A 303 8.20 0.01 -1.97
C GLN A 303 9.59 -0.12 -1.32
N SER A 304 9.96 0.78 -0.40
CA SER A 304 11.22 0.69 0.35
C SER A 304 11.24 -0.57 1.23
N LEU A 305 10.15 -0.83 1.95
CA LEU A 305 9.98 -2.06 2.73
C LEU A 305 10.13 -3.29 1.84
N HIS A 306 9.48 -3.31 0.67
CA HIS A 306 9.57 -4.44 -0.25
C HIS A 306 10.99 -4.69 -0.77
N LYS A 307 11.78 -3.62 -1.02
CA LYS A 307 13.19 -3.74 -1.41
C LYS A 307 14.05 -4.32 -0.28
N GLU A 308 13.76 -3.96 0.97
CA GLU A 308 14.44 -4.51 2.13
C GLU A 308 14.14 -6.01 2.30
N GLU A 309 12.86 -6.39 2.21
CA GLU A 309 12.41 -7.78 2.23
C GLU A 309 13.09 -8.61 1.13
N LEU A 310 13.11 -8.10 -0.11
CA LEU A 310 13.76 -8.76 -1.24
C LEU A 310 15.28 -8.90 -1.03
N SER A 311 15.94 -7.90 -0.44
CA SER A 311 17.37 -7.99 -0.09
C SER A 311 17.65 -9.11 0.92
N TYR A 312 16.78 -9.29 1.91
CA TYR A 312 16.89 -10.38 2.87
C TYR A 312 16.64 -11.75 2.21
N ILE A 313 15.61 -11.86 1.38
CA ILE A 313 15.23 -13.10 0.69
C ILE A 313 16.31 -13.53 -0.32
N THR A 314 16.85 -12.58 -1.09
CA THR A 314 17.90 -12.88 -2.07
C THR A 314 19.21 -13.31 -1.41
N ARG A 315 19.54 -12.79 -0.21
CA ARG A 315 20.67 -13.31 0.59
C ARG A 315 20.43 -14.75 1.01
N TRP A 316 19.26 -15.04 1.61
CA TRP A 316 18.87 -16.40 1.97
C TRP A 316 18.92 -17.37 0.77
N TRP A 317 18.43 -16.95 -0.39
CA TRP A 317 18.45 -17.77 -1.61
C TRP A 317 19.87 -18.07 -2.09
N LYS A 318 20.76 -17.07 -2.06
CA LYS A 318 22.18 -17.24 -2.41
C LYS A 318 22.90 -18.20 -1.47
N ASP A 319 22.59 -18.16 -0.17
CA ASP A 319 23.21 -19.05 0.83
C ASP A 319 22.85 -20.53 0.61
N LEU A 320 21.71 -20.82 -0.03
CA LEU A 320 21.34 -22.19 -0.44
C LEU A 320 22.19 -22.72 -1.59
N ASP A 321 22.71 -21.83 -2.45
CA ASP A 321 23.59 -22.14 -3.56
C ASP A 321 22.97 -23.13 -4.58
N PHE A 322 21.67 -22.98 -4.86
CA PHE A 322 20.99 -23.84 -5.84
C PHE A 322 21.49 -23.62 -7.27
N ALA A 323 22.01 -22.44 -7.60
CA ALA A 323 22.58 -22.20 -8.93
C ALA A 323 23.72 -23.18 -9.27
N THR A 324 24.50 -23.63 -8.29
CA THR A 324 25.53 -24.65 -8.48
C THR A 324 25.05 -26.06 -8.16
N LYS A 325 24.23 -26.23 -7.10
CA LYS A 325 23.77 -27.55 -6.66
C LYS A 325 22.68 -28.15 -7.55
N LEU A 326 21.84 -27.31 -8.14
CA LEU A 326 20.68 -27.67 -8.96
C LEU A 326 20.67 -26.80 -10.24
N PRO A 327 21.69 -26.94 -11.13
CA PRO A 327 21.86 -26.06 -12.29
C PRO A 327 20.76 -26.19 -13.35
N PHE A 328 19.93 -27.24 -13.26
CA PHE A 328 18.77 -27.43 -14.13
C PHE A 328 17.58 -26.56 -13.71
N ALA A 329 17.51 -26.12 -12.45
CA ALA A 329 16.38 -25.40 -11.92
C ALA A 329 16.44 -23.90 -12.26
N ARG A 330 15.28 -23.30 -12.50
CA ARG A 330 15.15 -21.89 -12.88
C ARG A 330 15.37 -20.99 -11.66
N ASP A 331 16.22 -19.97 -11.80
CA ASP A 331 16.32 -18.91 -10.79
C ASP A 331 15.25 -17.84 -11.04
N ARG A 332 14.23 -17.82 -10.17
CA ARG A 332 13.06 -16.93 -10.26
C ARG A 332 12.77 -16.22 -8.94
N ILE A 333 13.76 -16.05 -8.07
CA ILE A 333 13.53 -15.55 -6.71
C ILE A 333 12.86 -14.16 -6.68
N VAL A 334 13.18 -13.29 -7.64
CA VAL A 334 12.59 -11.94 -7.75
C VAL A 334 11.15 -12.03 -8.24
N GLU A 335 10.87 -12.87 -9.24
CA GLU A 335 9.54 -13.11 -9.76
C GLU A 335 8.64 -13.77 -8.72
N CYS A 336 9.14 -14.76 -7.99
CA CYS A 336 8.46 -15.37 -6.84
C CYS A 336 8.11 -14.33 -5.79
N TYR A 337 9.06 -13.47 -5.39
CA TYR A 337 8.78 -12.40 -4.45
C TYR A 337 7.72 -11.41 -4.99
N PHE A 338 7.84 -11.04 -6.26
CA PHE A 338 6.88 -10.15 -6.91
C PHE A 338 5.46 -10.73 -6.88
N TRP A 339 5.29 -12.01 -7.21
CA TRP A 339 4.01 -12.70 -7.08
C TRP A 339 3.43 -12.61 -5.67
N ILE A 340 4.25 -12.80 -4.64
CA ILE A 340 3.79 -12.74 -3.24
C ILE A 340 3.42 -11.31 -2.82
N VAL A 341 4.13 -10.28 -3.29
CA VAL A 341 3.73 -8.87 -3.08
C VAL A 341 2.36 -8.57 -3.69
N LEU A 342 2.01 -9.21 -4.81
CA LEU A 342 0.72 -9.04 -5.48
C LEU A 342 -0.44 -9.72 -4.72
N VAL A 343 -0.16 -10.69 -3.84
CA VAL A 343 -1.18 -11.32 -2.99
C VAL A 343 -1.56 -10.42 -1.81
N TYR A 344 -0.57 -9.85 -1.11
CA TYR A 344 -0.78 -8.87 -0.03
C TYR A 344 0.43 -7.92 0.05
N PHE A 345 0.21 -6.66 -0.30
CA PHE A 345 1.27 -5.66 -0.40
C PHE A 345 1.46 -4.85 0.88
N GLU A 346 0.51 -4.92 1.80
CA GLU A 346 0.37 -4.07 2.99
C GLU A 346 1.52 -4.32 3.98
N PRO A 347 2.03 -3.28 4.67
CA PRO A 347 3.17 -3.41 5.58
C PRO A 347 3.03 -4.51 6.65
N GLN A 348 1.84 -4.69 7.24
CA GLN A 348 1.60 -5.66 8.30
C GLN A 348 1.87 -7.12 7.89
N HIS A 349 1.85 -7.42 6.59
CA HIS A 349 2.06 -8.77 6.08
C HIS A 349 3.53 -9.07 5.70
N SER A 350 4.49 -8.28 6.18
CA SER A 350 5.93 -8.46 5.89
C SER A 350 6.44 -9.88 6.20
N LEU A 351 6.10 -10.41 7.39
CA LEU A 351 6.51 -11.76 7.78
C LEU A 351 5.90 -12.82 6.84
N ALA A 352 4.61 -12.69 6.53
CA ALA A 352 3.91 -13.58 5.63
C ALA A 352 4.56 -13.58 4.23
N ARG A 353 4.94 -12.40 3.70
CA ARG A 353 5.61 -12.29 2.40
C ARG A 353 6.94 -13.00 2.40
N LYS A 354 7.75 -12.84 3.46
CA LYS A 354 9.03 -13.53 3.61
C LYS A 354 8.84 -15.06 3.63
N ILE A 355 7.86 -15.56 4.39
CA ILE A 355 7.58 -17.00 4.50
C ILE A 355 7.07 -17.55 3.16
N LEU A 356 6.03 -16.95 2.58
CA LEU A 356 5.46 -17.45 1.33
C LEU A 356 6.44 -17.35 0.18
N THR A 357 7.29 -16.33 0.12
CA THR A 357 8.32 -16.25 -0.94
C THR A 357 9.29 -17.43 -0.86
N ARG A 358 9.72 -17.81 0.35
CA ARG A 358 10.55 -19.00 0.54
C ARG A 358 9.79 -20.25 0.08
N ALA A 359 8.53 -20.40 0.49
CA ALA A 359 7.71 -21.54 0.12
C ALA A 359 7.53 -21.65 -1.40
N ILE A 360 7.08 -20.59 -2.08
CA ILE A 360 6.86 -20.61 -3.54
C ILE A 360 8.16 -20.82 -4.32
N SER A 361 9.30 -20.33 -3.82
CA SER A 361 10.59 -20.53 -4.46
C SER A 361 11.02 -22.00 -4.36
N MET A 362 10.81 -22.64 -3.20
CA MET A 362 11.04 -24.08 -3.04
C MET A 362 10.08 -24.90 -3.91
N THR A 363 8.81 -24.51 -3.98
CA THR A 363 7.83 -25.15 -4.88
C THR A 363 8.25 -25.05 -6.35
N SER A 364 8.82 -23.92 -6.78
CA SER A 364 9.34 -23.77 -8.15
C SER A 364 10.51 -24.71 -8.45
N ILE A 365 11.36 -25.02 -7.45
CA ILE A 365 12.43 -26.02 -7.61
C ILE A 365 11.84 -27.42 -7.69
N LEU A 366 10.85 -27.74 -6.85
CA LEU A 366 10.15 -29.02 -6.91
C LEU A 366 9.46 -29.20 -8.26
N ASP A 367 8.78 -28.17 -8.77
CA ASP A 367 8.19 -28.15 -10.12
C ASP A 367 9.22 -28.53 -11.21
N ASP A 368 10.41 -27.91 -11.18
CA ASP A 368 11.48 -28.25 -12.12
C ASP A 368 12.00 -29.69 -11.97
N ILE A 369 12.02 -30.23 -10.74
CA ILE A 369 12.39 -31.62 -10.49
C ILE A 369 11.38 -32.57 -11.13
N TYR A 370 10.08 -32.35 -10.95
CA TYR A 370 9.05 -33.26 -11.46
C TYR A 370 8.83 -33.13 -12.98
N ASP A 371 8.86 -31.92 -13.52
CA ASP A 371 8.43 -31.67 -14.90
C ASP A 371 9.57 -31.71 -15.92
N ALA A 372 10.81 -31.43 -15.50
CA ALA A 372 11.93 -31.25 -16.42
C ALA A 372 13.13 -32.16 -16.17
N TYR A 373 13.36 -32.61 -14.94
CA TYR A 373 14.62 -33.27 -14.57
C TYR A 373 14.49 -34.73 -14.15
N GLY A 374 13.62 -35.03 -13.20
CA GLY A 374 13.52 -36.34 -12.57
C GLY A 374 12.93 -37.40 -13.49
N THR A 375 13.51 -38.59 -13.46
CA THR A 375 12.90 -39.78 -14.07
C THR A 375 11.84 -40.37 -13.16
N LEU A 376 10.91 -41.17 -13.69
CA LEU A 376 9.85 -41.78 -12.89
C LEU A 376 10.45 -42.62 -11.73
N GLU A 377 11.52 -43.34 -12.02
CA GLU A 377 12.25 -44.18 -11.05
C GLU A 377 12.92 -43.36 -9.92
N GLU A 378 13.23 -42.07 -10.15
CA GLU A 378 13.76 -41.15 -9.13
C GLU A 378 12.64 -40.42 -8.38
N LEU A 379 11.56 -40.07 -9.08
CA LEU A 379 10.45 -39.30 -8.53
C LEU A 379 9.56 -40.12 -7.59
N GLU A 380 9.39 -41.43 -7.83
CA GLU A 380 8.66 -42.33 -6.92
C GLU A 380 9.24 -42.33 -5.49
N PRO A 381 10.52 -42.68 -5.27
CA PRO A 381 11.11 -42.67 -3.94
C PRO A 381 11.24 -41.25 -3.35
N PHE A 382 11.40 -40.22 -4.20
CA PHE A 382 11.40 -38.83 -3.74
C PHE A 382 10.04 -38.40 -3.18
N THR A 383 8.96 -38.75 -3.87
CA THR A 383 7.58 -38.50 -3.41
C THR A 383 7.31 -39.25 -2.10
N GLU A 384 7.67 -40.53 -2.03
CA GLU A 384 7.49 -41.33 -0.82
C GLU A 384 8.24 -40.74 0.38
N ALA A 385 9.44 -40.21 0.18
CA ALA A 385 10.21 -39.55 1.24
C ALA A 385 9.50 -38.31 1.78
N ILE A 386 8.86 -37.51 0.93
CA ILE A 386 8.07 -36.34 1.34
C ILE A 386 6.82 -36.78 2.11
N GLU A 387 6.09 -37.78 1.61
CA GLU A 387 4.88 -38.29 2.26
C GLU A 387 5.17 -38.84 3.67
N ARG A 388 6.29 -39.54 3.84
CA ARG A 388 6.72 -40.05 5.15
C ARG A 388 7.11 -38.97 6.15
N PHE A 389 7.43 -37.75 5.69
CA PHE A 389 7.74 -36.63 6.57
C PHE A 389 6.47 -35.87 7.00
N ILE A 390 5.44 -35.89 6.16
CA ILE A 390 4.15 -35.23 6.41
C ILE A 390 3.24 -36.08 7.31
N ASN A 391 3.26 -37.40 7.13
CA ASN A 391 2.52 -38.39 7.92
C ASN A 391 3.29 -38.80 9.18
#